data_AF-A0A2A5JQ02-F1
#
_entry.id   AF-A0A2A5JQ02-F1
#
_cell.length_a   1.000
_cell.length_b   1.000
_cell.length_c   1.000
_cell.angle_alpha   90.00
_cell.angle_beta   90.00
_cell.angle_gamma   90.00
#
_symmetry.space_group_name_H-M   'P 1'
#
loop_
_entity.id
_entity.type
_entity.pdbx_description
1 polymer ?
#
loop_
_entity_poly.entity_id
_entity_poly.type
_entity_poly.pdbx_seq_one_letter_code
_entity_poly.pdbx_strand_id
1 'polypeptide(L)'
;MPEINIDISELEPGMFVVNVTKQTGSVAIKTKGWVRTKTSIEKLQKAGVLEVTVDPSKRLSEHDPHDEPPHDDSIEEPQKPPHDPWQKKCSVDAEMKQAVKLYDEARAIQDKAFNDIKAGREIEIDAFKTTARGFIDSVFRNQDALSCIARIREKNTYLLEHSINVAILMAIFCKHLGYSRALTEEMTTGALLHDIGKIEIPDSILNKPDKLTLDEYNIMKSHAKYSFDILLNAGLSQVSCEIAGYHHERLDGSGYPYGKTADELPQHVRMAAIIDVYDALTAERIYKDGMTPIKAFKLMREGCPHHFDEQLLTHFIACIGVYPVGTLVKLTSGKVGVIAQSNPKEPLKPVVKVFYQAKYMHYTEVQDIDLSAKKANDELESAIKPEEFKLDLIRFFKHSMLP
;
A
#
# COMPACT_ATOMS: atom_id res chain seq x y z
N MET A 1 -51.42 4.87 -1.61
CA MET A 1 -52.18 5.38 -0.45
C MET A 1 -51.50 6.65 0.03
N PRO A 2 -52.21 7.63 0.63
CA PRO A 2 -51.54 8.82 1.15
C PRO A 2 -50.57 8.45 2.29
N GLU A 3 -49.47 9.18 2.39
CA GLU A 3 -48.52 9.08 3.51
C GLU A 3 -49.25 9.43 4.83
N ILE A 4 -48.96 8.69 5.90
CA ILE A 4 -49.65 8.84 7.19
C ILE A 4 -48.62 9.21 8.24
N ASN A 5 -48.95 10.19 9.09
CA ASN A 5 -48.13 10.52 10.26
C ASN A 5 -48.56 9.62 11.42
N ILE A 6 -47.60 8.93 12.01
CA ILE A 6 -47.80 8.08 13.17
C ILE A 6 -46.85 8.50 14.29
N ASP A 7 -47.27 8.25 15.53
CA ASP A 7 -46.41 8.41 16.69
C ASP A 7 -45.33 7.33 16.68
N ILE A 8 -44.14 7.63 17.18
CA ILE A 8 -43.04 6.67 17.20
C ILE A 8 -43.35 5.41 18.05
N SER A 9 -44.31 5.49 18.97
CA SER A 9 -44.80 4.34 19.73
C SER A 9 -45.63 3.36 18.90
N GLU A 10 -46.17 3.80 17.76
CA GLU A 10 -46.98 3.00 16.82
C GLU A 10 -46.16 2.44 15.65
N LEU A 11 -44.86 2.75 15.60
CA LEU A 11 -43.95 2.31 14.54
C LEU A 11 -43.56 0.84 14.75
N GLU A 12 -43.78 0.00 13.73
CA GLU A 12 -43.41 -1.42 13.75
C GLU A 12 -42.27 -1.75 12.77
N PRO A 13 -41.47 -2.80 13.06
CA PRO A 13 -40.56 -3.36 12.08
C PRO A 13 -41.27 -3.74 10.77
N GLY A 14 -40.66 -3.39 9.64
CA GLY A 14 -41.18 -3.56 8.29
C GLY A 14 -41.82 -2.31 7.68
N MET A 15 -42.07 -1.25 8.48
CA MET A 15 -42.62 0.02 7.97
C MET A 15 -41.54 0.90 7.30
N PHE A 16 -41.92 1.66 6.27
CA PHE A 16 -41.04 2.57 5.55
C PHE A 16 -41.23 4.02 6.04
N VAL A 17 -40.20 4.59 6.66
CA VAL A 17 -40.21 5.96 7.18
C VAL A 17 -39.70 6.91 6.10
N VAL A 18 -40.53 7.92 5.80
CA VAL A 18 -40.28 8.94 4.78
C VAL A 18 -39.60 10.16 5.40
N ASN A 19 -40.06 10.61 6.56
CA ASN A 19 -39.49 11.75 7.26
C ASN A 19 -39.89 11.75 8.74
N VAL A 20 -39.19 12.53 9.58
CA VAL A 20 -39.60 12.82 10.96
C VAL A 20 -40.27 14.19 10.99
N THR A 21 -41.49 14.23 11.53
CA THR A 21 -42.34 15.43 11.55
C THR A 21 -42.21 16.20 12.86
N LYS A 22 -41.86 15.53 13.96
CA LYS A 22 -41.76 16.14 15.29
C LYS A 22 -40.68 15.47 16.13
N GLN A 23 -39.82 16.28 16.72
CA GLN A 23 -38.74 15.81 17.58
C GLN A 23 -38.35 16.85 18.62
N THR A 24 -37.77 16.38 19.72
CA THR A 24 -37.21 17.19 20.82
C THR A 24 -35.67 17.29 20.74
N GLY A 25 -35.03 16.42 19.95
CA GLY A 25 -33.59 16.43 19.66
C GLY A 25 -33.22 17.04 18.29
N SER A 26 -31.93 17.07 17.97
CA SER A 26 -31.37 17.63 16.72
C SER A 26 -31.01 16.57 15.68
N VAL A 27 -31.87 15.56 15.47
CA VAL A 27 -31.62 14.51 14.49
C VAL A 27 -32.22 14.87 13.14
N ALA A 28 -31.40 14.93 12.10
CA ALA A 28 -31.89 15.09 10.73
C ALA A 28 -31.85 13.73 10.04
N ILE A 29 -33.01 13.10 9.82
CA ILE A 29 -33.09 11.89 8.99
C ILE A 29 -32.88 12.33 7.54
N LYS A 30 -31.67 12.12 7.02
CA LYS A 30 -31.30 12.52 5.65
C LYS A 30 -31.81 11.56 4.57
N THR A 31 -32.27 10.37 4.94
CA THR A 31 -32.61 9.30 3.99
C THR A 31 -33.89 8.58 4.41
N LYS A 32 -34.84 8.47 3.46
CA LYS A 32 -36.05 7.65 3.60
C LYS A 32 -35.62 6.17 3.68
N GLY A 33 -36.19 5.36 4.56
CA GLY A 33 -35.71 3.99 4.75
C GLY A 33 -36.65 3.07 5.54
N TRP A 34 -36.42 1.75 5.42
CA TRP A 34 -37.18 0.74 6.16
C TRP A 34 -36.67 0.59 7.59
N VAL A 35 -37.62 0.50 8.51
CA VAL A 35 -37.34 0.18 9.91
C VAL A 35 -37.33 -1.34 10.02
N ARG A 36 -36.15 -1.96 10.10
CA ARG A 36 -36.03 -3.43 10.04
C ARG A 36 -36.08 -4.12 11.42
N THR A 37 -35.76 -3.41 12.50
CA THR A 37 -35.65 -4.00 13.84
C THR A 37 -36.27 -3.12 14.92
N LYS A 38 -36.70 -3.73 16.03
CA LYS A 38 -37.17 -2.99 17.22
C LYS A 38 -36.08 -2.11 17.83
N THR A 39 -34.82 -2.54 17.72
CA THR A 39 -33.65 -1.80 18.21
C THR A 39 -33.45 -0.47 17.46
N SER A 40 -33.77 -0.42 16.16
CA SER A 40 -33.77 0.83 15.39
C SER A 40 -34.84 1.82 15.87
N ILE A 41 -36.02 1.32 16.29
CA ILE A 41 -37.11 2.14 16.84
C ILE A 41 -36.70 2.73 18.19
N GLU A 42 -36.11 1.92 19.08
CA GLU A 42 -35.62 2.39 20.38
C GLU A 42 -34.50 3.44 20.25
N LYS A 43 -33.62 3.31 19.24
CA LYS A 43 -32.60 4.32 18.93
C LYS A 43 -33.23 5.65 18.51
N LEU A 44 -34.28 5.62 17.69
CA LEU A 44 -35.00 6.82 17.26
C LEU A 44 -35.76 7.48 18.43
N GLN A 45 -36.33 6.68 19.34
CA GLN A 45 -36.96 7.19 20.57
C GLN A 45 -35.94 7.86 21.49
N LYS A 46 -34.77 7.23 21.72
CA LYS A 46 -33.67 7.83 22.50
C LYS A 46 -33.09 9.08 21.86
N ALA A 47 -33.13 9.18 20.53
CA ALA A 47 -32.75 10.36 19.78
C ALA A 47 -33.77 11.52 19.87
N GLY A 48 -34.90 11.31 20.57
CA GLY A 48 -35.90 12.34 20.83
C GLY A 48 -36.90 12.54 19.70
N VAL A 49 -37.04 11.59 18.78
CA VAL A 49 -38.07 11.60 17.73
C VAL A 49 -39.42 11.26 18.35
N LEU A 50 -40.45 12.05 18.04
CA LEU A 50 -41.81 11.87 18.57
C LEU A 50 -42.80 11.40 17.50
N GLU A 51 -42.74 11.96 16.30
CA GLU A 51 -43.66 11.62 15.20
C GLU A 51 -42.89 11.41 13.88
N VAL A 52 -43.32 10.42 13.10
CA VAL A 52 -42.75 10.07 11.79
C VAL A 52 -43.83 9.90 10.73
N THR A 53 -43.52 10.28 9.49
CA THR A 53 -44.36 10.00 8.32
C THR A 53 -43.97 8.65 7.73
N VAL A 54 -44.95 7.75 7.57
CA VAL A 54 -44.76 6.43 6.97
C VAL A 54 -45.52 6.29 5.65
N ASP A 55 -44.94 5.51 4.74
CA ASP A 55 -45.59 5.08 3.49
C ASP A 55 -46.13 3.64 3.65
N PRO A 56 -47.44 3.46 3.89
CA PRO A 56 -48.03 2.14 4.08
C PRO A 56 -48.03 1.27 2.83
N SER A 57 -47.71 1.82 1.64
CA SER A 57 -47.61 1.02 0.41
C SER A 57 -46.28 0.27 0.26
N LYS A 58 -45.29 0.54 1.13
CA LYS A 58 -43.92 -0.01 1.08
C LYS A 58 -43.56 -0.87 2.28
N ARG A 59 -44.44 -1.76 2.70
CA ARG A 59 -44.17 -2.69 3.81
C ARG A 59 -43.37 -3.90 3.33
N LEU A 60 -42.30 -4.26 4.03
CA LEU A 60 -41.56 -5.50 3.80
C LEU A 60 -42.42 -6.72 4.20
N SER A 61 -42.54 -7.73 3.35
CA SER A 61 -43.15 -9.03 3.67
C SER A 61 -42.12 -9.97 4.30
N GLU A 62 -42.54 -10.80 5.25
CA GLU A 62 -41.66 -11.60 6.13
C GLU A 62 -40.80 -12.70 5.45
N HIS A 63 -40.82 -12.88 4.12
CA HIS A 63 -39.98 -13.88 3.43
C HIS A 63 -39.44 -13.33 2.10
N ASP A 64 -38.16 -12.96 2.07
CA ASP A 64 -37.39 -12.75 0.84
C ASP A 64 -35.96 -13.31 1.05
N PRO A 65 -35.41 -14.21 0.20
CA PRO A 65 -34.21 -15.00 0.50
C PRO A 65 -32.86 -14.28 0.28
N HIS A 66 -32.86 -12.96 0.09
CA HIS A 66 -31.63 -12.17 -0.02
C HIS A 66 -31.16 -11.73 1.37
N ASP A 67 -30.74 -12.71 2.17
CA ASP A 67 -30.06 -12.51 3.45
C ASP A 67 -28.54 -12.32 3.21
N GLU A 68 -28.12 -11.08 3.01
CA GLU A 68 -26.76 -10.66 3.37
C GLU A 68 -26.80 -10.06 4.79
N PRO A 69 -25.86 -10.42 5.69
CA PRO A 69 -25.88 -9.92 7.05
C PRO A 69 -25.65 -8.40 7.08
N PRO A 70 -26.32 -7.65 7.97
CA PRO A 70 -26.26 -6.20 7.97
C PRO A 70 -24.90 -5.68 8.40
N HIS A 71 -24.40 -4.68 7.64
CA HIS A 71 -23.41 -3.72 8.09
C HIS A 71 -23.78 -3.17 9.47
N ASP A 72 -22.88 -3.35 10.44
CA ASP A 72 -22.97 -2.81 11.79
C ASP A 72 -22.78 -1.28 11.74
N ASP A 73 -23.89 -0.53 11.63
CA ASP A 73 -23.93 0.89 11.98
C ASP A 73 -23.88 1.01 13.52
N SER A 74 -22.68 0.74 14.05
CA SER A 74 -22.28 1.18 15.37
C SER A 74 -22.17 2.70 15.35
N ILE A 75 -22.79 3.31 16.35
CA ILE A 75 -22.79 4.75 16.61
C ILE A 75 -21.33 5.21 16.63
N GLU A 76 -20.93 6.11 15.71
CA GLU A 76 -19.60 6.72 15.71
C GLU A 76 -19.35 7.36 17.09
N GLU A 77 -18.48 6.72 17.88
CA GLU A 77 -17.80 7.39 19.00
C GLU A 77 -17.11 8.65 18.45
N PRO A 78 -16.97 9.73 19.26
CA PRO A 78 -16.31 10.95 18.82
C PRO A 78 -14.97 10.61 18.17
N GLN A 79 -14.88 10.89 16.86
CA GLN A 79 -13.75 10.55 16.02
C GLN A 79 -12.46 10.97 16.73
N LYS A 80 -11.59 9.98 17.03
CA LYS A 80 -10.21 10.26 17.43
C LYS A 80 -9.63 11.27 16.44
N PRO A 81 -8.81 12.24 16.89
CA PRO A 81 -8.23 13.23 15.99
C PRO A 81 -7.59 12.54 14.78
N PRO A 82 -7.68 13.13 13.57
CA PRO A 82 -7.22 12.49 12.35
C PRO A 82 -5.79 11.98 12.55
N HIS A 83 -5.61 10.67 12.37
CA HIS A 83 -4.32 10.01 12.50
C HIS A 83 -3.36 10.67 11.50
N ASP A 84 -2.33 11.36 11.97
CA ASP A 84 -1.28 11.90 11.09
C ASP A 84 -0.44 10.72 10.56
N PRO A 85 -0.56 10.34 9.28
CA PRO A 85 0.17 9.21 8.73
C PRO A 85 1.69 9.47 8.68
N TRP A 86 2.12 10.70 8.95
CA TRP A 86 3.52 11.10 8.94
C TRP A 86 4.11 11.36 10.33
N GLN A 87 3.36 11.07 11.40
CA GLN A 87 3.89 11.16 12.75
C GLN A 87 5.08 10.20 12.93
N LYS A 88 6.24 10.74 13.31
CA LYS A 88 7.47 9.99 13.61
C LYS A 88 7.62 9.85 15.12
N LYS A 89 7.87 8.63 15.59
CA LYS A 89 8.12 8.32 17.01
C LYS A 89 9.62 8.34 17.37
N CYS A 90 10.50 8.24 16.38
CA CYS A 90 11.95 8.30 16.55
C CYS A 90 12.63 8.90 15.31
N SER A 91 13.92 9.27 15.43
CA SER A 91 14.71 9.76 14.30
C SER A 91 15.01 8.63 13.30
N VAL A 92 15.35 9.01 12.06
CA VAL A 92 15.74 8.04 11.02
C VAL A 92 16.97 7.25 11.46
N ASP A 93 17.98 7.92 12.03
CA ASP A 93 19.21 7.27 12.48
C ASP A 93 18.98 6.25 13.60
N ALA A 94 18.03 6.55 14.52
CA ALA A 94 17.68 5.63 15.60
C ALA A 94 16.95 4.38 15.09
N GLU A 95 16.11 4.51 14.07
CA GLU A 95 15.38 3.39 13.46
C GLU A 95 16.24 2.60 12.47
N MET A 96 17.28 3.21 11.87
CA MET A 96 18.05 2.60 10.79
C MET A 96 18.62 1.23 11.14
N LYS A 97 19.15 1.04 12.36
CA LYS A 97 19.65 -0.26 12.85
C LYS A 97 18.58 -1.34 12.78
N GLN A 98 17.36 -1.00 13.21
CA GLN A 98 16.25 -1.93 13.24
C GLN A 98 15.72 -2.19 11.82
N ALA A 99 15.68 -1.17 10.96
CA ALA A 99 15.26 -1.30 9.57
C ALA A 99 16.19 -2.25 8.78
N VAL A 100 17.51 -2.11 8.94
CA VAL A 100 18.51 -3.03 8.34
C VAL A 100 18.29 -4.45 8.83
N LYS A 101 18.19 -4.63 10.16
CA LYS A 101 17.98 -5.96 10.75
C LYS A 101 16.72 -6.64 10.21
N LEU A 102 15.60 -5.90 10.14
CA LEU A 102 14.33 -6.43 9.59
C LEU A 102 14.45 -6.81 8.12
N TYR A 103 15.20 -6.03 7.34
CA TYR A 103 15.44 -6.32 5.92
C TYR A 103 16.27 -7.60 5.74
N ASP A 104 17.34 -7.76 6.54
CA ASP A 104 18.18 -8.97 6.53
C ASP A 104 17.40 -10.21 6.98
N GLU A 105 16.56 -10.07 8.02
CA GLU A 105 15.64 -11.12 8.46
C GLU A 105 14.66 -11.52 7.35
N ALA A 106 14.09 -10.53 6.65
CA ALA A 106 13.17 -10.77 5.53
C ALA A 106 13.85 -11.53 4.38
N ARG A 107 15.10 -11.18 4.04
CA ARG A 107 15.90 -11.88 3.05
C ARG A 107 16.15 -13.33 3.46
N ALA A 108 16.57 -13.54 4.71
CA ALA A 108 16.85 -14.87 5.24
C ALA A 108 15.61 -15.79 5.23
N ILE A 109 14.42 -15.28 5.57
CA ILE A 109 13.20 -16.09 5.54
C ILE A 109 12.76 -16.44 4.12
N GLN A 110 12.97 -15.55 3.14
CA GLN A 110 12.65 -15.85 1.75
C GLN A 110 13.61 -16.89 1.18
N ASP A 111 14.91 -16.76 1.46
CA ASP A 111 15.92 -17.76 1.09
C ASP A 111 15.59 -19.13 1.70
N LYS A 112 15.19 -19.16 2.98
CA LYS A 112 14.75 -20.37 3.65
C LYS A 112 13.51 -20.96 2.98
N ALA A 113 12.47 -20.15 2.74
CA ALA A 113 11.23 -20.60 2.12
C ALA A 113 11.47 -21.19 0.71
N PHE A 114 12.31 -20.55 -0.09
CA PHE A 114 12.70 -21.06 -1.40
C PHE A 114 13.35 -22.44 -1.30
N ASN A 115 14.27 -22.63 -0.36
CA ASN A 115 14.93 -23.91 -0.12
C ASN A 115 14.01 -24.98 0.48
N ASP A 116 13.06 -24.59 1.32
CA ASP A 116 12.07 -25.49 1.92
C ASP A 116 11.13 -26.06 0.87
N ILE A 117 10.57 -25.20 0.01
CA ILE A 117 9.69 -25.60 -1.09
C ILE A 117 10.43 -26.50 -2.08
N LYS A 118 11.65 -26.11 -2.51
CA LYS A 118 12.46 -26.95 -3.42
C LYS A 118 12.74 -28.35 -2.85
N ALA A 119 12.72 -28.49 -1.52
CA ALA A 119 12.89 -29.76 -0.84
C ALA A 119 11.55 -30.44 -0.44
N GLY A 120 10.40 -29.92 -0.88
CA GLY A 120 9.07 -30.44 -0.57
C GLY A 120 8.64 -30.25 0.88
N ARG A 121 9.23 -29.28 1.60
CA ARG A 121 8.83 -28.91 2.96
C ARG A 121 7.79 -27.80 2.93
N GLU A 122 6.97 -27.75 3.97
CA GLU A 122 6.02 -26.66 4.19
C GLU A 122 6.73 -25.35 4.54
N ILE A 123 6.13 -24.24 4.14
CA ILE A 123 6.65 -22.89 4.40
C ILE A 123 6.25 -22.46 5.82
N GLU A 124 7.20 -21.91 6.56
CA GLU A 124 6.94 -21.31 7.87
C GLU A 124 6.27 -19.92 7.73
N ILE A 125 4.96 -19.90 7.51
CA ILE A 125 4.18 -18.67 7.32
C ILE A 125 4.27 -17.71 8.50
N ASP A 126 4.35 -18.22 9.73
CA ASP A 126 4.39 -17.36 10.92
C ASP A 126 5.65 -16.48 10.96
N ALA A 127 6.75 -16.91 10.35
CA ALA A 127 7.94 -16.09 10.17
C ALA A 127 7.68 -14.90 9.22
N PHE A 128 6.92 -15.11 8.14
CA PHE A 128 6.51 -14.05 7.21
C PHE A 128 5.57 -13.05 7.87
N LYS A 129 4.55 -13.52 8.60
CA LYS A 129 3.64 -12.65 9.37
C LYS A 129 4.41 -11.83 10.41
N THR A 130 5.37 -12.45 11.11
CA THR A 130 6.21 -11.76 12.09
C THR A 130 7.07 -10.67 11.44
N THR A 131 7.64 -10.96 10.27
CA THR A 131 8.41 -9.99 9.49
C THR A 131 7.53 -8.85 8.98
N ALA A 132 6.33 -9.15 8.46
CA ALA A 132 5.36 -8.14 8.03
C ALA A 132 4.96 -7.22 9.19
N ARG A 133 4.69 -7.78 10.39
CA ARG A 133 4.46 -6.99 11.62
C ARG A 133 5.66 -6.11 11.96
N GLY A 134 6.88 -6.63 11.82
CA GLY A 134 8.11 -5.88 12.01
C GLY A 134 8.22 -4.67 11.07
N PHE A 135 7.90 -4.85 9.79
CA PHE A 135 7.84 -3.76 8.82
C PHE A 135 6.79 -2.72 9.19
N ILE A 136 5.58 -3.16 9.56
CA ILE A 136 4.51 -2.26 9.99
C ILE A 136 4.95 -1.45 11.20
N ASP A 137 5.49 -2.10 12.24
CA ASP A 137 5.93 -1.42 13.45
C ASP A 137 7.05 -0.41 13.16
N SER A 138 7.97 -0.75 12.25
CA SER A 138 9.02 0.15 11.80
C SER A 138 8.48 1.33 10.98
N VAL A 139 7.56 1.11 10.03
CA VAL A 139 6.88 2.17 9.26
C VAL A 139 6.09 3.12 10.17
N PHE A 140 5.46 2.59 11.22
CA PHE A 140 4.74 3.39 12.21
C PHE A 140 5.67 4.14 13.18
N ARG A 141 6.88 3.63 13.44
CA ARG A 141 7.90 4.38 14.20
C ARG A 141 8.55 5.46 13.35
N ASN A 142 9.01 5.09 12.15
CA ASN A 142 9.60 5.97 11.15
C ASN A 142 9.68 5.28 9.77
N GLN A 143 8.79 5.66 8.86
CA GLN A 143 8.75 5.10 7.51
C GLN A 143 9.95 5.48 6.62
N ASP A 144 10.64 6.58 6.90
CA ASP A 144 11.77 7.03 6.08
C ASP A 144 12.93 6.03 6.16
N ALA A 145 13.13 5.38 7.32
CA ALA A 145 14.20 4.40 7.52
C ALA A 145 14.04 3.18 6.60
N LEU A 146 12.89 2.50 6.64
CA LEU A 146 12.62 1.37 5.76
C LEU A 146 12.53 1.78 4.29
N SER A 147 11.98 2.96 3.99
CA SER A 147 11.97 3.49 2.61
C SER A 147 13.39 3.68 2.06
N CYS A 148 14.31 4.11 2.92
CA CYS A 148 15.71 4.24 2.55
C CYS A 148 16.34 2.87 2.27
N ILE A 149 16.14 1.89 3.14
CA ILE A 149 16.69 0.53 2.97
C ILE A 149 16.12 -0.16 1.74
N ALA A 150 14.81 -0.08 1.51
CA ALA A 150 14.13 -0.68 0.35
C ALA A 150 14.70 -0.24 -1.01
N ARG A 151 15.44 0.86 -1.03
CA ARG A 151 16.07 1.40 -2.24
C ARG A 151 17.53 1.03 -2.39
N ILE A 152 18.18 0.57 -1.33
CA ILE A 152 19.56 0.09 -1.36
C ILE A 152 19.49 -1.38 -1.83
N ARG A 153 19.46 -1.58 -3.15
CA ARG A 153 19.38 -2.92 -3.75
C ARG A 153 20.75 -3.43 -4.16
N GLU A 154 21.00 -4.73 -3.96
CA GLU A 154 22.15 -5.40 -4.55
C GLU A 154 21.73 -6.04 -5.88
N LYS A 155 22.50 -5.80 -6.95
CA LYS A 155 22.13 -6.17 -8.33
C LYS A 155 21.89 -7.67 -8.56
N ASN A 156 22.29 -8.55 -7.63
CA ASN A 156 22.26 -10.00 -7.79
C ASN A 156 21.09 -10.71 -7.08
N THR A 157 20.25 -9.99 -6.32
CA THR A 157 19.17 -10.57 -5.48
C THR A 157 17.77 -10.07 -5.82
N TYR A 158 17.57 -9.65 -7.07
CA TYR A 158 16.40 -8.89 -7.52
C TYR A 158 15.03 -9.48 -7.13
N LEU A 159 14.80 -10.80 -7.29
CA LEU A 159 13.49 -11.40 -7.02
C LEU A 159 13.11 -11.33 -5.53
N LEU A 160 14.07 -11.56 -4.63
CA LEU A 160 13.84 -11.55 -3.18
C LEU A 160 13.59 -10.12 -2.68
N GLU A 161 14.46 -9.20 -3.09
CA GLU A 161 14.37 -7.79 -2.72
C GLU A 161 13.09 -7.14 -3.25
N HIS A 162 12.57 -7.58 -4.40
CA HIS A 162 11.33 -7.07 -4.97
C HIS A 162 10.13 -7.29 -4.03
N SER A 163 9.87 -8.52 -3.57
CA SER A 163 8.72 -8.79 -2.71
C SER A 163 8.86 -8.12 -1.33
N ILE A 164 10.08 -7.98 -0.81
CA ILE A 164 10.35 -7.20 0.41
C ILE A 164 9.94 -5.74 0.22
N ASN A 165 10.34 -5.13 -0.89
CA ASN A 165 10.04 -3.72 -1.16
C ASN A 165 8.57 -3.49 -1.43
N VAL A 166 7.90 -4.39 -2.16
CA VAL A 166 6.45 -4.37 -2.36
C VAL A 166 5.72 -4.45 -1.03
N ALA A 167 6.17 -5.26 -0.07
CA ALA A 167 5.61 -5.31 1.28
C ALA A 167 5.81 -4.01 2.06
N ILE A 168 7.00 -3.41 2.04
CA ILE A 168 7.29 -2.13 2.71
C ILE A 168 6.42 -1.02 2.12
N LEU A 169 6.33 -0.92 0.80
CA LEU A 169 5.50 0.06 0.11
C LEU A 169 4.01 -0.15 0.40
N MET A 170 3.55 -1.42 0.50
CA MET A 170 2.19 -1.75 0.91
C MET A 170 1.91 -1.25 2.33
N ALA A 171 2.79 -1.51 3.30
CA ALA A 171 2.62 -1.04 4.68
C ALA A 171 2.56 0.49 4.77
N ILE A 172 3.42 1.19 4.02
CA ILE A 172 3.41 2.66 3.94
C ILE A 172 2.11 3.16 3.32
N PHE A 173 1.66 2.54 2.24
CA PHE A 173 0.43 2.96 1.56
C PHE A 173 -0.82 2.69 2.40
N CYS A 174 -0.86 1.55 3.11
CA CYS A 174 -1.92 1.24 4.06
C CYS A 174 -2.01 2.27 5.18
N LYS A 175 -0.86 2.66 5.75
CA LYS A 175 -0.78 3.72 6.76
C LYS A 175 -1.27 5.07 6.22
N HIS A 176 -0.90 5.41 4.98
CA HIS A 176 -1.34 6.64 4.33
C HIS A 176 -2.86 6.70 4.15
N LEU A 177 -3.48 5.59 3.77
CA LEU A 177 -4.93 5.48 3.59
C LEU A 177 -5.69 5.25 4.91
N GLY A 178 -4.99 5.13 6.04
CA GLY A 178 -5.61 4.98 7.37
C GLY A 178 -6.23 3.60 7.63
N TYR A 179 -5.76 2.55 6.94
CA TYR A 179 -6.24 1.20 7.18
C TYR A 179 -5.90 0.71 8.60
N SER A 180 -6.73 -0.19 9.12
CA SER A 180 -6.50 -0.82 10.42
C SER A 180 -5.19 -1.62 10.41
N ARG A 181 -4.57 -1.76 11.59
CA ARG A 181 -3.33 -2.54 11.72
C ARG A 181 -3.51 -4.00 11.30
N ALA A 182 -4.65 -4.60 11.63
CA ALA A 182 -4.96 -5.99 11.27
C ALA A 182 -5.03 -6.16 9.74
N LEU A 183 -5.78 -5.29 9.05
CA LEU A 183 -5.87 -5.35 7.59
C LEU A 183 -4.53 -5.01 6.92
N THR A 184 -3.77 -4.07 7.49
CA THR A 184 -2.41 -3.75 7.02
C THR A 184 -1.48 -4.97 7.13
N GLU A 185 -1.60 -5.76 8.20
CA GLU A 185 -0.83 -6.99 8.39
C GLU A 185 -1.14 -8.04 7.32
N GLU A 186 -2.43 -8.24 7.02
CA GLU A 186 -2.85 -9.13 5.93
C GLU A 186 -2.35 -8.65 4.56
N MET A 187 -2.54 -7.36 4.24
CA MET A 187 -2.10 -6.80 2.96
C MET A 187 -0.57 -6.87 2.81
N THR A 188 0.17 -6.53 3.87
CA THR A 188 1.65 -6.57 3.87
C THR A 188 2.18 -7.99 3.77
N THR A 189 1.53 -8.95 4.43
CA THR A 189 1.90 -10.38 4.33
C THR A 189 1.66 -10.91 2.92
N GLY A 190 0.48 -10.63 2.33
CA GLY A 190 0.18 -10.97 0.95
C GLY A 190 1.17 -10.34 -0.03
N ALA A 191 1.52 -9.07 0.18
CA ALA A 191 2.52 -8.35 -0.61
C ALA A 191 3.94 -8.95 -0.49
N LEU A 192 4.35 -9.41 0.70
CA LEU A 192 5.65 -10.04 0.91
C LEU A 192 5.77 -11.41 0.22
N LEU A 193 4.63 -12.08 0.04
CA LEU A 193 4.53 -13.43 -0.52
C LEU A 193 3.93 -13.47 -1.93
N HIS A 194 3.64 -12.31 -2.55
CA HIS A 194 2.82 -12.26 -3.77
C HIS A 194 3.39 -13.08 -4.93
N ASP A 195 4.72 -13.19 -4.96
CA ASP A 195 5.51 -13.83 -6.00
C ASP A 195 6.02 -15.23 -5.62
N ILE A 196 5.60 -15.78 -4.46
CA ILE A 196 6.13 -17.05 -3.96
C ILE A 196 5.96 -18.19 -4.97
N GLY A 197 4.87 -18.20 -5.74
CA GLY A 197 4.59 -19.19 -6.78
C GLY A 197 5.62 -19.25 -7.91
N LYS A 198 6.57 -18.32 -7.99
CA LYS A 198 7.70 -18.41 -8.93
C LYS A 198 8.58 -19.63 -8.69
N ILE A 199 8.56 -20.21 -7.48
CA ILE A 199 9.22 -21.49 -7.15
C ILE A 199 8.74 -22.67 -7.99
N GLU A 200 7.50 -22.65 -8.46
CA GLU A 200 6.90 -23.70 -9.29
C GLU A 200 7.22 -23.49 -10.78
N ILE A 201 7.86 -22.36 -11.13
CA ILE A 201 8.27 -22.08 -12.50
C ILE A 201 9.62 -22.78 -12.76
N PRO A 202 9.76 -23.51 -13.89
CA PRO A 202 11.02 -24.16 -14.23
C PRO A 202 12.19 -23.17 -14.23
N ASP A 203 13.32 -23.55 -13.61
CA ASP A 203 14.51 -22.69 -13.47
C ASP A 203 15.02 -22.17 -14.84
N SER A 204 14.84 -22.94 -15.93
CA SER A 204 15.19 -22.56 -17.30
C SER A 204 14.35 -21.41 -17.87
N ILE A 205 13.13 -21.23 -17.36
CA ILE A 205 12.22 -20.13 -17.72
C ILE A 205 12.42 -18.97 -16.74
N LEU A 206 12.47 -19.26 -15.43
CA LEU A 206 12.60 -18.26 -14.38
C LEU A 206 13.89 -17.43 -14.51
N ASN A 207 15.02 -18.09 -14.80
CA ASN A 207 16.34 -17.46 -14.85
C ASN A 207 16.84 -17.23 -16.29
N LYS A 208 15.93 -17.23 -17.29
CA LYS A 208 16.32 -17.05 -18.69
C LYS A 208 16.93 -15.64 -18.90
N PRO A 209 18.13 -15.52 -19.49
CA PRO A 209 18.77 -14.22 -19.71
C PRO A 209 18.18 -13.43 -20.89
N ASP A 210 17.41 -14.10 -21.77
CA ASP A 210 16.76 -13.53 -22.94
C ASP A 210 15.25 -13.33 -22.74
N LYS A 211 14.60 -12.66 -23.70
CA LYS A 211 13.14 -12.54 -23.73
C LYS A 211 12.48 -13.92 -23.75
N LEU A 212 11.43 -14.07 -22.93
CA LEU A 212 10.59 -15.26 -22.94
C LEU A 212 9.87 -15.38 -24.29
N THR A 213 9.77 -16.61 -24.80
CA THR A 213 8.82 -16.94 -25.88
C THR A 213 7.39 -16.81 -25.38
N LEU A 214 6.42 -16.83 -26.29
CA LEU A 214 5.01 -16.77 -25.89
C LEU A 214 4.62 -17.93 -24.97
N ASP A 215 5.11 -19.14 -25.25
CA ASP A 215 4.84 -20.33 -24.44
C ASP A 215 5.51 -20.26 -23.07
N GLU A 216 6.78 -19.83 -23.02
CA GLU A 216 7.48 -19.59 -21.77
C GLU A 216 6.82 -18.50 -20.92
N TYR A 217 6.32 -17.44 -21.57
CA TYR A 217 5.55 -16.40 -20.91
C TYR A 217 4.22 -16.93 -20.37
N ASN A 218 3.53 -17.80 -21.10
CA ASN A 218 2.32 -18.46 -20.63
C ASN A 218 2.58 -19.33 -19.40
N ILE A 219 3.72 -20.05 -19.35
CA ILE A 219 4.15 -20.78 -18.17
C ILE A 219 4.46 -19.79 -17.04
N MET A 220 5.23 -18.73 -17.28
CA MET A 220 5.57 -17.72 -16.27
C MET A 220 4.31 -17.15 -15.61
N LYS A 221 3.25 -16.83 -16.36
CA LYS A 221 1.99 -16.30 -15.81
C LYS A 221 1.33 -17.20 -14.75
N SER A 222 1.61 -18.50 -14.76
CA SER A 222 1.05 -19.44 -13.79
C SER A 222 1.53 -19.22 -12.35
N HIS A 223 2.63 -18.47 -12.14
CA HIS A 223 3.13 -18.17 -10.79
C HIS A 223 2.07 -17.49 -9.92
N ALA A 224 1.24 -16.61 -10.50
CA ALA A 224 0.20 -15.91 -9.75
C ALA A 224 -0.82 -16.90 -9.17
N LYS A 225 -1.24 -17.88 -9.99
CA LYS A 225 -2.13 -18.96 -9.53
C LYS A 225 -1.46 -19.81 -8.45
N TYR A 226 -0.19 -20.18 -8.65
CA TYR A 226 0.55 -20.95 -7.64
C TYR A 226 0.71 -20.18 -6.33
N SER A 227 0.98 -18.87 -6.37
CA SER A 227 1.05 -18.04 -5.16
C SER A 227 -0.28 -18.05 -4.41
N PHE A 228 -1.41 -17.93 -5.11
CA PHE A 228 -2.74 -18.04 -4.49
C PHE A 228 -2.93 -19.40 -3.81
N ASP A 229 -2.68 -20.49 -4.53
CA ASP A 229 -2.90 -21.86 -4.04
C ASP A 229 -2.00 -22.17 -2.83
N ILE A 230 -0.74 -21.75 -2.86
CA ILE A 230 0.22 -21.93 -1.76
C ILE A 230 -0.25 -21.19 -0.51
N LEU A 231 -0.67 -19.93 -0.64
CA LEU A 231 -1.13 -19.13 0.49
C LEU A 231 -2.44 -19.66 1.07
N LEU A 232 -3.36 -20.07 0.20
CA LEU A 232 -4.63 -20.64 0.62
C LEU A 232 -4.41 -21.95 1.41
N ASN A 233 -3.58 -22.84 0.89
CA ASN A 233 -3.25 -24.11 1.56
C ASN A 233 -2.52 -23.90 2.89
N ALA A 234 -1.73 -22.83 3.00
CA ALA A 234 -1.04 -22.47 4.23
C ALA A 234 -1.92 -21.66 5.22
N GLY A 235 -3.21 -21.50 4.93
CA GLY A 235 -4.19 -20.91 5.84
C GLY A 235 -4.07 -19.39 6.00
N LEU A 236 -3.60 -18.69 4.97
CA LEU A 236 -3.57 -17.22 4.96
C LEU A 236 -4.96 -16.63 4.75
N SER A 237 -5.12 -15.34 5.09
CA SER A 237 -6.37 -14.64 4.85
C SER A 237 -6.69 -14.53 3.37
N GLN A 238 -7.98 -14.40 3.06
CA GLN A 238 -8.45 -14.18 1.69
C GLN A 238 -7.77 -12.95 1.06
N VAL A 239 -7.62 -11.85 1.82
CA VAL A 239 -6.91 -10.64 1.37
C VAL A 239 -5.48 -10.95 0.92
N SER A 240 -4.74 -11.74 1.71
CA SER A 240 -3.37 -12.12 1.39
C SER A 240 -3.30 -12.98 0.13
N CYS A 241 -4.22 -13.95 0.02
CA CYS A 241 -4.30 -14.84 -1.14
C CYS A 241 -4.64 -14.05 -2.41
N GLU A 242 -5.61 -13.14 -2.35
CA GLU A 242 -6.04 -12.32 -3.49
C GLU A 242 -4.93 -11.39 -3.98
N ILE A 243 -4.16 -10.76 -3.09
CA ILE A 243 -2.98 -9.98 -3.48
C ILE A 243 -2.03 -10.86 -4.29
N ALA A 244 -1.69 -12.03 -3.76
CA ALA A 244 -0.75 -12.93 -4.40
C ALA A 244 -1.27 -13.49 -5.74
N GLY A 245 -2.56 -13.80 -5.81
CA GLY A 245 -3.20 -14.37 -6.99
C GLY A 245 -3.51 -13.38 -8.10
N TYR A 246 -3.80 -12.13 -7.75
CA TYR A 246 -4.43 -11.17 -8.67
C TYR A 246 -3.63 -9.88 -8.88
N HIS A 247 -2.42 -9.72 -8.31
CA HIS A 247 -1.60 -8.51 -8.50
C HIS A 247 -1.24 -8.19 -9.98
N HIS A 248 -1.35 -9.19 -10.87
CA HIS A 248 -1.17 -9.03 -12.31
C HIS A 248 -2.47 -8.83 -13.10
N GLU A 249 -3.62 -8.84 -12.44
CA GLU A 249 -4.89 -8.45 -13.05
C GLU A 249 -4.91 -6.95 -13.36
N ARG A 250 -5.74 -6.55 -14.33
CA ARG A 250 -5.83 -5.18 -14.85
C ARG A 250 -7.30 -4.78 -14.92
N LEU A 251 -7.63 -3.52 -14.65
CA LEU A 251 -9.03 -3.12 -14.56
C LEU A 251 -9.83 -3.29 -15.87
N ASP A 252 -9.14 -3.32 -17.01
CA ASP A 252 -9.71 -3.57 -18.33
C ASP A 252 -9.87 -5.06 -18.70
N GLY A 253 -9.51 -5.98 -17.79
CA GLY A 253 -9.57 -7.42 -18.01
C GLY A 253 -8.42 -8.00 -18.85
N SER A 254 -7.45 -7.18 -19.28
CA SER A 254 -6.28 -7.65 -20.06
C SER A 254 -5.23 -8.40 -19.22
N GLY A 255 -5.41 -8.41 -17.91
CA GLY A 255 -4.51 -9.04 -16.95
C GLY A 255 -4.61 -10.56 -16.89
N TYR A 256 -3.93 -11.14 -15.91
CA TYR A 256 -3.87 -12.58 -15.69
C TYR A 256 -3.82 -12.89 -14.18
N PRO A 257 -4.17 -14.12 -13.74
CA PRO A 257 -4.44 -15.32 -14.55
C PRO A 257 -5.89 -15.51 -15.03
N TYR A 258 -6.86 -14.73 -14.54
CA TYR A 258 -8.29 -14.92 -14.80
C TYR A 258 -8.91 -13.84 -15.69
N GLY A 259 -8.23 -12.72 -15.92
CA GLY A 259 -8.75 -11.63 -16.75
C GLY A 259 -9.85 -10.83 -16.04
N LYS A 260 -9.68 -10.63 -14.74
CA LYS A 260 -10.66 -9.95 -13.89
C LYS A 260 -10.80 -8.49 -14.27
N THR A 261 -12.04 -8.00 -14.27
CA THR A 261 -12.35 -6.60 -14.58
C THR A 261 -12.40 -5.75 -13.32
N ALA A 262 -12.51 -4.42 -13.49
CA ALA A 262 -12.56 -3.47 -12.39
C ALA A 262 -13.53 -3.89 -11.27
N ASP A 263 -14.77 -4.25 -11.61
CA ASP A 263 -15.82 -4.58 -10.65
C ASP A 263 -15.54 -5.83 -9.82
N GLU A 264 -14.65 -6.72 -10.30
CA GLU A 264 -14.26 -7.94 -9.62
C GLU A 264 -12.98 -7.80 -8.78
N LEU A 265 -12.23 -6.72 -8.97
CA LEU A 265 -10.94 -6.51 -8.33
C LEU A 265 -11.10 -5.68 -7.05
N PRO A 266 -10.88 -6.28 -5.87
CA PRO A 266 -11.01 -5.56 -4.62
C PRO A 266 -9.86 -4.56 -4.44
N GLN A 267 -10.07 -3.57 -3.59
CA GLN A 267 -9.17 -2.43 -3.45
C GLN A 267 -7.73 -2.82 -3.11
N HIS A 268 -7.50 -3.83 -2.25
CA HIS A 268 -6.15 -4.31 -1.88
C HIS A 268 -5.39 -4.90 -3.06
N VAL A 269 -6.08 -5.54 -4.01
CA VAL A 269 -5.46 -6.05 -5.25
C VAL A 269 -5.08 -4.90 -6.17
N ARG A 270 -5.96 -3.90 -6.32
CA ARG A 270 -5.66 -2.70 -7.12
C ARG A 270 -4.47 -1.94 -6.54
N MET A 271 -4.35 -1.85 -5.22
CA MET A 271 -3.17 -1.30 -4.53
C MET A 271 -1.92 -2.11 -4.84
N ALA A 272 -1.99 -3.44 -4.74
CA ALA A 272 -0.84 -4.32 -5.01
C ALA A 272 -0.35 -4.20 -6.45
N ALA A 273 -1.26 -4.15 -7.43
CA ALA A 273 -0.91 -3.98 -8.85
C ALA A 273 -0.17 -2.65 -9.13
N ILE A 274 -0.58 -1.56 -8.45
CA ILE A 274 0.11 -0.26 -8.53
C ILE A 274 1.52 -0.36 -7.95
N ILE A 275 1.64 -0.94 -6.75
CA ILE A 275 2.91 -1.06 -6.02
C ILE A 275 3.89 -1.96 -6.77
N ASP A 276 3.45 -3.12 -7.24
CA ASP A 276 4.23 -4.09 -8.00
C ASP A 276 4.85 -3.45 -9.25
N VAL A 277 4.02 -2.80 -10.08
CA VAL A 277 4.49 -2.14 -11.29
C VAL A 277 5.43 -0.98 -10.97
N TYR A 278 5.14 -0.17 -9.95
CA TYR A 278 6.02 0.91 -9.54
C TYR A 278 7.40 0.38 -9.11
N ASP A 279 7.43 -0.66 -8.29
CA ASP A 279 8.67 -1.30 -7.84
C ASP A 279 9.46 -1.84 -9.03
N ALA A 280 8.80 -2.56 -9.93
CA ALA A 280 9.42 -3.12 -11.13
C ALA A 280 9.99 -2.07 -12.08
N LEU A 281 9.36 -0.89 -12.18
CA LEU A 281 9.83 0.23 -13.01
C LEU A 281 11.01 0.98 -12.38
N THR A 282 11.03 1.10 -11.06
CA THR A 282 12.05 1.88 -10.33
C THR A 282 13.25 1.06 -9.91
N ALA A 283 13.15 -0.27 -9.91
CA ALA A 283 14.25 -1.15 -9.58
C ALA A 283 15.36 -1.17 -10.64
N GLU A 284 16.62 -1.11 -10.19
CA GLU A 284 17.77 -1.41 -11.02
C GLU A 284 17.92 -2.93 -11.22
N ARG A 285 18.09 -3.36 -12.47
CA ARG A 285 18.36 -4.75 -12.86
C ARG A 285 19.68 -4.82 -13.61
N ILE A 286 20.33 -6.00 -13.62
CA ILE A 286 21.61 -6.25 -14.30
C ILE A 286 21.64 -5.70 -15.75
N TYR A 287 20.51 -5.75 -16.46
CA TYR A 287 20.39 -5.35 -17.87
C TYR A 287 19.51 -4.12 -18.10
N LYS A 288 19.05 -3.44 -17.04
CA LYS A 288 18.15 -2.28 -17.17
C LYS A 288 18.26 -1.36 -15.95
N ASP A 289 18.65 -0.12 -16.19
CA ASP A 289 18.63 0.90 -15.15
C ASP A 289 17.20 1.19 -14.72
N GLY A 290 17.00 1.35 -13.41
CA GLY A 290 15.74 1.78 -12.84
C GLY A 290 15.31 3.15 -13.37
N MET A 291 14.01 3.36 -13.48
CA MET A 291 13.46 4.69 -13.76
C MET A 291 13.47 5.53 -12.49
N THR A 292 13.69 6.84 -12.63
CA THR A 292 13.41 7.77 -11.52
C THR A 292 11.92 7.71 -11.16
N PRO A 293 11.52 7.89 -9.88
CA PRO A 293 10.13 7.86 -9.45
C PRO A 293 9.18 8.71 -10.33
N ILE A 294 9.59 9.93 -10.68
CA ILE A 294 8.81 10.84 -11.55
C ILE A 294 8.51 10.21 -12.92
N LYS A 295 9.52 9.61 -13.56
CA LYS A 295 9.37 8.94 -14.86
C LYS A 295 8.49 7.69 -14.74
N ALA A 296 8.62 6.93 -13.66
CA ALA A 296 7.77 5.77 -13.40
C ALA A 296 6.30 6.17 -13.27
N PHE A 297 5.98 7.18 -12.44
CA PHE A 297 4.61 7.68 -12.30
C PHE A 297 4.04 8.27 -13.59
N LYS A 298 4.86 8.99 -14.36
CA LYS A 298 4.44 9.49 -15.68
C LYS A 298 4.08 8.33 -16.61
N LEU A 299 4.92 7.30 -16.67
CA LEU A 299 4.66 6.11 -17.47
C LEU A 299 3.41 5.35 -17.01
N MET A 300 3.18 5.22 -15.70
CA MET A 300 1.99 4.56 -15.16
C MET A 300 0.71 5.34 -15.49
N ARG A 301 0.75 6.68 -15.49
CA ARG A 301 -0.39 7.52 -15.89
C ARG A 301 -0.65 7.55 -17.39
N GLU A 302 0.39 7.66 -18.20
CA GLU A 302 0.26 7.92 -19.66
C GLU A 302 0.39 6.64 -20.51
N GLY A 303 1.20 5.68 -20.08
CA GLY A 303 1.59 4.51 -20.87
C GLY A 303 0.70 3.27 -20.66
N CYS A 304 -0.21 3.31 -19.69
CA CYS A 304 -1.09 2.19 -19.33
C CYS A 304 -2.51 2.71 -18.98
N PRO A 305 -3.21 3.37 -19.91
CA PRO A 305 -4.55 3.87 -19.64
C PRO A 305 -5.47 2.73 -19.23
N HIS A 306 -6.29 2.95 -18.20
CA HIS A 306 -7.26 1.98 -17.66
C HIS A 306 -6.67 0.71 -17.01
N HIS A 307 -5.35 0.57 -16.87
CA HIS A 307 -4.77 -0.56 -16.15
C HIS A 307 -4.87 -0.41 -14.62
N PHE A 308 -4.89 0.85 -14.14
CA PHE A 308 -4.81 1.18 -12.72
C PHE A 308 -6.00 2.03 -12.29
N ASP A 309 -6.34 1.93 -11.01
CA ASP A 309 -7.31 2.80 -10.37
C ASP A 309 -6.70 4.20 -10.21
N GLU A 310 -7.26 5.18 -10.90
CA GLU A 310 -6.68 6.54 -10.97
C GLU A 310 -6.67 7.25 -9.61
N GLN A 311 -7.65 6.96 -8.75
CA GLN A 311 -7.73 7.54 -7.41
C GLN A 311 -6.65 6.93 -6.53
N LEU A 312 -6.52 5.60 -6.51
CA LEU A 312 -5.46 4.93 -5.77
C LEU A 312 -4.08 5.32 -6.28
N LEU A 313 -3.88 5.42 -7.59
CA LEU A 313 -2.60 5.84 -8.16
C LEU A 313 -2.26 7.27 -7.71
N THR A 314 -3.25 8.17 -7.66
CA THR A 314 -3.06 9.54 -7.17
C THR A 314 -2.70 9.57 -5.68
N HIS A 315 -3.39 8.77 -4.85
CA HIS A 315 -3.02 8.62 -3.43
C HIS A 315 -1.63 8.01 -3.27
N PHE A 316 -1.25 7.03 -4.09
CA PHE A 316 0.07 6.42 -4.04
C PHE A 316 1.18 7.41 -4.42
N ILE A 317 0.96 8.24 -5.43
CA ILE A 317 1.88 9.34 -5.80
C ILE A 317 2.04 10.32 -4.63
N ALA A 318 0.94 10.69 -3.96
CA ALA A 318 0.99 11.59 -2.80
C ALA A 318 1.68 10.93 -1.58
N CYS A 319 1.52 9.62 -1.43
CA CYS A 319 2.12 8.83 -0.37
C CYS A 319 3.64 8.70 -0.51
N ILE A 320 4.13 8.38 -1.70
CA ILE A 320 5.57 8.19 -1.96
C ILE A 320 6.28 9.53 -2.17
N GLY A 321 5.58 10.50 -2.76
CA GLY A 321 6.13 11.79 -3.14
C GLY A 321 6.94 11.74 -4.43
N VAL A 322 7.20 12.93 -4.98
CA VAL A 322 7.95 13.13 -6.22
C VAL A 322 9.43 12.74 -6.05
N TYR A 323 9.95 12.93 -4.83
CA TYR A 323 11.31 12.66 -4.43
C TYR A 323 11.34 11.84 -3.13
N PRO A 324 11.11 10.52 -3.20
CA PRO A 324 11.08 9.67 -2.02
C PRO A 324 12.44 9.63 -1.31
N VAL A 325 12.42 9.27 -0.03
CA VAL A 325 13.65 9.02 0.76
C VAL A 325 14.51 7.98 0.06
N GLY A 326 15.83 8.18 0.09
CA GLY A 326 16.81 7.39 -0.68
C GLY A 326 17.10 7.93 -2.09
N THR A 327 16.46 9.03 -2.53
CA THR A 327 16.65 9.53 -3.90
C THR A 327 17.95 10.29 -3.98
N LEU A 328 18.79 9.90 -4.94
CA LEU A 328 19.94 10.69 -5.31
C LEU A 328 19.47 11.93 -6.08
N VAL A 329 19.76 13.09 -5.52
CA VAL A 329 19.34 14.39 -6.05
C VAL A 329 20.55 15.30 -6.20
N LYS A 330 20.46 16.17 -7.19
CA LYS A 330 21.34 17.32 -7.36
C LYS A 330 20.61 18.56 -6.87
N LEU A 331 21.31 19.39 -6.10
CA LEU A 331 20.84 20.68 -5.64
C LEU A 331 21.32 21.79 -6.58
N THR A 332 20.64 22.94 -6.57
CA THR A 332 20.98 24.09 -7.44
C THR A 332 22.39 24.64 -7.20
N SER A 333 22.96 24.42 -6.01
CA SER A 333 24.38 24.71 -5.71
C SER A 333 25.40 23.78 -6.39
N GLY A 334 24.93 22.73 -7.08
CA GLY A 334 25.75 21.66 -7.66
C GLY A 334 26.10 20.54 -6.67
N LYS A 335 25.73 20.68 -5.38
CA LYS A 335 25.87 19.60 -4.40
C LYS A 335 24.97 18.42 -4.79
N VAL A 336 25.48 17.22 -4.53
CA VAL A 336 24.79 15.96 -4.76
C VAL A 336 24.65 15.25 -3.43
N GLY A 337 23.46 14.71 -3.19
CA GLY A 337 23.12 14.04 -1.95
C GLY A 337 21.95 13.09 -2.09
N VAL A 338 21.73 12.32 -1.03
CA VAL A 338 20.59 11.41 -0.91
C VAL A 338 19.54 12.07 0.00
N ILE A 339 18.27 11.97 -0.37
CA ILE A 339 17.17 12.37 0.51
C ILE A 339 17.16 11.48 1.74
N ALA A 340 17.44 12.06 2.91
CA ALA A 340 17.53 11.34 4.17
C ALA A 340 16.21 11.39 4.96
N GLN A 341 15.46 12.49 4.84
CA GLN A 341 14.17 12.64 5.52
C GLN A 341 13.14 13.31 4.62
N SER A 342 11.93 12.78 4.62
CA SER A 342 10.81 13.36 3.88
C SER A 342 10.22 14.58 4.60
N ASN A 343 9.68 15.51 3.83
CA ASN A 343 8.88 16.64 4.32
C ASN A 343 7.48 16.61 3.68
N PRO A 344 6.47 16.06 4.37
CA PRO A 344 5.13 15.89 3.81
C PRO A 344 4.39 17.21 3.56
N LYS A 345 4.72 18.26 4.32
CA LYS A 345 4.11 19.58 4.19
C LYS A 345 4.66 20.34 2.99
N GLU A 346 5.96 20.21 2.75
CA GLU A 346 6.66 20.82 1.63
C GLU A 346 7.55 19.76 0.94
N PRO A 347 6.99 18.92 0.03
CA PRO A 347 7.72 17.79 -0.57
C PRO A 347 8.99 18.17 -1.34
N LEU A 348 9.12 19.43 -1.77
CA LEU A 348 10.30 19.96 -2.44
C LEU A 348 11.38 20.48 -1.46
N LYS A 349 11.11 20.45 -0.16
CA LYS A 349 12.03 20.87 0.90
C LYS A 349 12.32 19.73 1.90
N PRO A 350 12.85 18.57 1.45
CA PRO A 350 13.30 17.51 2.33
C PRO A 350 14.64 17.83 3.03
N VAL A 351 15.06 16.93 3.92
CA VAL A 351 16.45 16.91 4.40
C VAL A 351 17.30 16.05 3.47
N VAL A 352 18.38 16.62 2.94
CA VAL A 352 19.28 15.96 1.99
C VAL A 352 20.65 15.76 2.64
N LYS A 353 21.12 14.52 2.70
CA LYS A 353 22.49 14.19 3.12
C LYS A 353 23.42 14.31 1.92
N VAL A 354 24.12 15.43 1.82
CA VAL A 354 25.05 15.75 0.71
C VAL A 354 26.43 15.18 0.99
N PHE A 355 27.11 14.72 -0.06
CA PHE A 355 28.43 14.08 0.05
C PHE A 355 29.31 14.26 -1.20
N TYR A 356 28.80 14.95 -2.21
CA TYR A 356 29.50 15.10 -3.49
C TYR A 356 29.23 16.47 -4.11
N GLN A 357 30.18 16.97 -4.89
CA GLN A 357 30.05 18.24 -5.60
C GLN A 357 30.19 18.00 -7.10
N ALA A 358 29.07 18.09 -7.83
CA ALA A 358 28.99 17.75 -9.24
C ALA A 358 29.89 18.63 -10.11
N LYS A 359 30.04 19.92 -9.77
CA LYS A 359 30.85 20.88 -10.54
C LYS A 359 32.33 20.49 -10.60
N TYR A 360 32.85 19.92 -9.52
CA TYR A 360 34.27 19.62 -9.35
C TYR A 360 34.56 18.11 -9.31
N MET A 361 33.52 17.28 -9.49
CA MET A 361 33.58 15.82 -9.49
C MET A 361 34.39 15.21 -8.34
N HIS A 362 34.15 15.67 -7.10
CA HIS A 362 34.80 15.11 -5.92
C HIS A 362 33.85 14.95 -4.74
N TYR A 363 34.21 14.03 -3.85
CA TYR A 363 33.52 13.81 -2.58
C TYR A 363 33.79 14.94 -1.60
N THR A 364 32.73 15.43 -0.97
CA THR A 364 32.81 16.42 0.11
C THR A 364 32.60 15.76 1.46
N GLU A 365 32.82 16.52 2.53
CA GLU A 365 32.34 16.10 3.85
C GLU A 365 30.83 15.84 3.80
N VAL A 366 30.40 14.79 4.51
CA VAL A 366 29.00 14.40 4.57
C VAL A 366 28.26 15.37 5.49
N GLN A 367 27.22 16.02 4.97
CA GLN A 367 26.46 17.02 5.72
C GLN A 367 24.97 16.88 5.44
N ASP A 368 24.14 17.07 6.46
CA ASP A 368 22.68 17.15 6.31
C ASP A 368 22.27 18.59 6.04
N ILE A 369 21.55 18.81 4.93
CA ILE A 369 20.96 20.09 4.57
C ILE A 369 19.44 19.96 4.67
N ASP A 370 18.86 20.63 5.65
CA ASP A 370 17.41 20.82 5.73
C ASP A 370 16.98 21.96 4.79
N LEU A 371 16.37 21.61 3.66
CA LEU A 371 15.90 22.59 2.67
C LEU A 371 14.69 23.41 3.14
N SER A 372 14.06 23.04 4.25
CA SER A 372 12.99 23.82 4.87
C SER A 372 13.51 24.91 5.82
N ALA A 373 14.78 24.84 6.22
CA ALA A 373 15.37 25.80 7.14
C ALA A 373 15.43 27.20 6.52
N LYS A 374 15.09 28.24 7.30
CA LYS A 374 15.12 29.65 6.84
C LYS A 374 16.47 30.14 6.31
N LYS A 375 17.56 29.43 6.61
CA LYS A 375 18.93 29.73 6.17
C LYS A 375 19.38 28.87 4.98
N ALA A 376 18.54 27.96 4.50
CA ALA A 376 18.84 27.15 3.34
C ALA A 376 18.81 28.04 2.09
N ASN A 377 19.95 28.17 1.41
CA ASN A 377 20.08 28.89 0.14
C ASN A 377 20.22 27.91 -1.03
N ASP A 378 19.58 26.74 -0.92
CA ASP A 378 19.70 25.65 -1.89
C ASP A 378 18.32 25.05 -2.14
N GLU A 379 18.13 24.49 -3.32
CA GLU A 379 16.85 23.91 -3.75
C GLU A 379 17.10 22.61 -4.50
N LEU A 380 16.09 21.72 -4.54
CA LEU A 380 16.15 20.52 -5.38
C LEU A 380 16.16 20.92 -6.86
N GLU A 381 17.21 20.58 -7.58
CA GLU A 381 17.31 20.81 -9.03
C GLU A 381 16.72 19.63 -9.80
N SER A 382 17.20 18.41 -9.53
CA SER A 382 16.75 17.21 -10.24
C SER A 382 17.11 15.91 -9.50
N ALA A 383 16.36 14.84 -9.80
CA ALA A 383 16.80 13.48 -9.49
C ALA A 383 17.83 13.04 -10.52
N ILE A 384 18.93 12.47 -10.05
CA ILE A 384 20.04 12.01 -10.88
C ILE A 384 20.28 10.52 -10.69
N LYS A 385 20.92 9.88 -11.66
CA LYS A 385 21.35 8.50 -11.54
C LYS A 385 22.80 8.38 -11.05
N PRO A 386 23.16 7.33 -10.30
CA PRO A 386 24.53 7.10 -9.84
C PRO A 386 25.55 7.03 -10.99
N GLU A 387 25.14 6.44 -12.12
CA GLU A 387 25.98 6.24 -13.30
C GLU A 387 26.42 7.55 -13.95
N GLU A 388 25.59 8.61 -13.85
CA GLU A 388 25.89 9.93 -14.41
C GLU A 388 27.17 10.53 -13.82
N PHE A 389 27.51 10.16 -12.57
CA PHE A 389 28.67 10.66 -11.84
C PHE A 389 29.62 9.55 -11.39
N LYS A 390 29.42 8.31 -11.85
CA LYS A 390 30.18 7.11 -11.44
C LYS A 390 30.21 6.92 -9.91
N LEU A 391 29.09 7.19 -9.25
CA LEU A 391 28.97 7.09 -7.80
C LEU A 391 28.65 5.65 -7.38
N ASP A 392 29.40 5.13 -6.41
CA ASP A 392 29.07 3.89 -5.73
C ASP A 392 28.16 4.20 -4.52
N LEU A 393 26.85 4.17 -4.77
CA LEU A 393 25.86 4.42 -3.72
C LEU A 393 25.89 3.35 -2.65
N ILE A 394 26.07 2.08 -2.99
CA ILE A 394 26.09 0.98 -2.01
C ILE A 394 27.19 1.22 -0.99
N ARG A 395 28.40 1.57 -1.46
CA ARG A 395 29.51 1.92 -0.58
C ARG A 395 29.22 3.15 0.27
N PHE A 396 28.63 4.20 -0.31
CA PHE A 396 28.25 5.39 0.46
C PHE A 396 27.23 5.07 1.54
N PHE A 397 26.18 4.31 1.22
CA PHE A 397 25.17 3.92 2.19
C PHE A 397 25.78 3.08 3.32
N LYS A 398 26.57 2.05 2.98
CA LYS A 398 27.25 1.19 3.97
C LYS A 398 28.18 1.94 4.92
N HIS A 399 28.79 3.06 4.48
CA HIS A 399 29.78 3.80 5.27
C HIS A 399 29.25 5.06 5.96
N SER A 400 28.19 5.67 5.42
CA SER A 400 27.76 7.04 5.78
C SER A 400 26.29 7.16 6.18
N MET A 401 25.48 6.13 5.91
CA MET A 401 24.04 6.10 6.23
C MET A 401 23.68 4.93 7.15
N LEU A 402 24.39 3.81 7.02
CA LEU A 402 24.26 2.68 7.92
C LEU A 402 25.19 2.89 9.14
N PRO A 403 24.69 2.58 10.34
CA PRO A 403 25.37 2.87 11.61
C PRO A 403 26.36 1.80 12.08
#